data_AF-A0A8C8EKA2-F1
#
_entry.id   AF-A0A8C8EKA2-F1
#
_cell.length_a   1.000
_cell.length_b   1.000
_cell.length_c   1.000
_cell.angle_alpha   90.00
_cell.angle_beta   90.00
_cell.angle_gamma   90.00
#
_symmetry.space_group_name_H-M   'P 1'
#
loop_
_entity.id
_entity.type
_entity.pdbx_description
1 polymer ?
#
loop_
_entity_poly.entity_id
_entity_poly.type
_entity_poly.pdbx_seq_one_letter_code
_entity_poly.pdbx_strand_id
1 'polypeptide(L)'
;MGQSLARLLRKHPGLRNILPITTAKVPIVKFYHARTGLEGDISLYNTLALHNTRLLASYAAIDPRVKMLCYVTKVFAKIYDEEKKPEVLVDGWNVYFYDDLDKLPERWQQKNLESVGALWLGLLQFYTETFDFREHVISIRQSAALTTFNKQWTSKYIVIEDPFDLNHNLGAGLSRRMTNFIMKAFINGRSVFGTTVKAYPPEYTSPMEFFFDPEVLTEGQLAPNDRCCRICGKIGHFMKDCPMRRKSRQRREQEDRAEGRRDWAEGGREHRQGEYWRRPEEKRCCFLCGSHSHIKKDCPQYRGPAGAFSSSPSTSHMRNLRERKTGMINTRTNIDMHSQPVLILVCLSRTHHNLF
;
A
#
# COMPACT_ATOMS: atom_id res chain seq x y z
N MET A 1 22.90 17.64 4.27
CA MET A 1 23.40 16.38 4.86
C MET A 1 23.25 15.17 3.93
N GLY A 2 22.04 14.79 3.48
CA GLY A 2 21.83 13.60 2.62
C GLY A 2 22.61 13.58 1.30
N GLN A 3 22.91 14.74 0.70
CA GLN A 3 23.76 14.81 -0.50
C GLN A 3 25.24 14.47 -0.25
N SER A 4 25.74 14.71 0.98
CA SER A 4 27.12 14.36 1.36
C SER A 4 27.25 12.84 1.50
N LEU A 5 26.30 12.22 2.21
CA LEU A 5 26.22 10.76 2.32
C LEU A 5 26.09 10.08 0.95
N ALA A 6 25.22 10.60 0.07
CA ALA A 6 25.10 10.07 -1.28
C ALA A 6 26.40 10.17 -2.10
N ARG A 7 27.24 11.20 -1.88
CA ARG A 7 28.57 11.31 -2.51
C ARG A 7 29.52 10.22 -2.00
N LEU A 8 29.49 9.91 -0.71
CA LEU A 8 30.30 8.84 -0.13
C LEU A 8 29.85 7.46 -0.65
N LEU A 9 28.55 7.18 -0.65
CA LEU A 9 28.01 5.88 -1.10
C LEU A 9 28.30 5.60 -2.57
N ARG A 10 28.40 6.63 -3.42
CA ARG A 10 28.80 6.47 -4.84
C ARG A 10 30.22 5.95 -5.02
N LYS A 11 31.10 6.12 -4.02
CA LYS A 11 32.47 5.59 -4.06
C LYS A 11 32.53 4.10 -3.70
N HIS A 12 31.46 3.52 -3.13
CA HIS A 12 31.47 2.14 -2.67
C HIS A 12 31.33 1.16 -3.85
N PRO A 13 32.27 0.21 -4.04
CA PRO A 13 32.31 -0.66 -5.22
C PRO A 13 31.13 -1.63 -5.31
N GLY A 14 30.48 -1.96 -4.19
CA GLY A 14 29.33 -2.85 -4.13
C GLY A 14 27.96 -2.17 -4.31
N LEU A 15 27.89 -0.84 -4.34
CA LEU A 15 26.61 -0.12 -4.41
C LEU A 15 26.37 0.48 -5.80
N ARG A 16 25.13 0.43 -6.25
CA ARG A 16 24.65 0.98 -7.52
C ARG A 16 23.38 1.79 -7.28
N ASN A 17 22.96 2.56 -8.29
CA ASN A 17 21.71 3.30 -8.29
C ASN A 17 21.50 4.22 -7.06
N ILE A 18 22.56 4.86 -6.56
CA ILE A 18 22.49 5.77 -5.41
C ILE A 18 21.57 6.96 -5.72
N LEU A 19 20.43 7.03 -5.04
CA LEU A 19 19.39 8.03 -5.25
C LEU A 19 19.05 8.74 -3.92
N PRO A 20 19.52 9.97 -3.70
CA PRO A 20 19.07 10.78 -2.58
C PRO A 20 17.65 11.29 -2.82
N ILE A 21 16.76 11.07 -1.85
CA ILE A 21 15.39 11.59 -1.79
C ILE A 21 15.32 12.51 -0.56
N THR A 22 15.59 13.79 -0.78
CA THR A 22 15.69 14.77 0.31
C THR A 22 14.39 15.54 0.58
N THR A 23 13.39 15.40 -0.29
CA THR A 23 12.11 16.11 -0.22
C THR A 23 11.00 15.36 0.52
N ALA A 24 11.26 14.11 0.92
CA ALA A 24 10.30 13.30 1.67
C ALA A 24 10.26 13.72 3.16
N LYS A 25 9.18 13.36 3.87
CA LYS A 25 9.03 13.60 5.33
C LYS A 25 10.23 13.06 6.10
N VAL A 26 10.70 11.87 5.74
CA VAL A 26 11.98 11.30 6.21
C VAL A 26 12.94 11.27 5.03
N PRO A 27 13.98 12.13 5.01
CA PRO A 27 15.00 12.10 3.96
C PRO A 27 15.75 10.77 3.94
N ILE A 28 15.86 10.16 2.76
CA ILE A 28 16.54 8.89 2.58
C ILE A 28 17.54 8.91 1.43
N VAL A 29 18.51 8.02 1.46
CA VAL A 29 19.35 7.67 0.31
C VAL A 29 19.07 6.22 -0.06
N LYS A 30 18.39 6.01 -1.20
CA LYS A 30 18.16 4.69 -1.76
C LYS A 30 19.41 4.18 -2.45
N PHE A 31 19.68 2.88 -2.36
CA PHE A 31 20.79 2.22 -3.03
C PHE A 31 20.41 0.79 -3.43
N TYR A 32 21.16 0.23 -4.38
CA TYR A 32 21.09 -1.18 -4.76
C TYR A 32 22.43 -1.85 -4.46
N HIS A 33 22.41 -2.94 -3.71
CA HIS A 33 23.61 -3.70 -3.38
C HIS A 33 23.81 -4.84 -4.40
N ALA A 34 24.85 -4.71 -5.23
CA ALA A 34 25.03 -5.55 -6.41
C ALA A 34 25.25 -7.04 -6.09
N ARG A 35 25.87 -7.36 -4.95
CA ARG A 35 26.19 -8.75 -4.58
C ARG A 35 24.96 -9.52 -4.10
N THR A 36 24.11 -8.89 -3.29
CA THR A 36 22.91 -9.56 -2.73
C THR A 36 21.68 -9.35 -3.60
N GLY A 37 21.72 -8.43 -4.54
CA GLY A 37 20.56 -8.04 -5.35
C GLY A 37 19.50 -7.26 -4.56
N LEU A 38 19.81 -6.79 -3.35
CA LEU A 38 18.86 -6.12 -2.47
C LEU A 38 18.86 -4.60 -2.67
N GLU A 39 17.68 -4.01 -2.64
CA GLU A 39 17.50 -2.57 -2.48
C GLU A 39 17.51 -2.20 -0.99
N GLY A 40 18.10 -1.06 -0.66
CA GLY A 40 18.12 -0.53 0.70
C GLY A 40 17.94 0.97 0.74
N ASP A 41 17.45 1.46 1.87
CA ASP A 41 17.23 2.87 2.14
C ASP A 41 18.00 3.26 3.41
N ILE A 42 18.81 4.31 3.35
CA ILE A 42 19.47 4.89 4.53
C ILE A 42 18.76 6.17 4.92
N SER A 43 18.17 6.20 6.11
CA SER A 43 17.66 7.42 6.76
C SER A 43 18.66 7.91 7.81
N LEU A 44 18.63 9.20 8.12
CA LEU A 44 19.43 9.80 9.18
C LEU A 44 18.51 10.21 10.32
N TYR A 45 18.88 9.85 11.56
CA TYR A 45 18.17 10.21 12.79
C TYR A 45 16.68 9.81 12.81
N ASN A 46 16.31 8.72 12.14
CA ASN A 46 14.96 8.16 12.24
C ASN A 46 14.85 7.23 13.46
N THR A 47 15.02 7.81 14.65
CA THR A 47 15.09 7.12 15.94
C THR A 47 13.75 6.45 16.28
N LEU A 48 12.63 7.13 16.07
CA LEU A 48 11.28 6.58 16.30
C LEU A 48 11.03 5.29 15.50
N ALA A 49 11.56 5.18 14.28
CA ALA A 49 11.43 3.95 13.49
C ALA A 49 12.16 2.75 14.12
N LEU A 50 13.24 2.98 14.86
CA LEU A 50 13.92 1.92 15.62
C LEU A 50 13.02 1.42 16.77
N HIS A 51 12.37 2.34 17.49
CA HIS A 51 11.42 1.99 18.56
C HIS A 51 10.19 1.28 18.01
N ASN A 52 9.61 1.75 16.89
CA ASN A 52 8.51 1.07 16.21
C ASN A 52 8.88 -0.37 15.82
N THR A 53 10.10 -0.56 15.30
CA THR A 53 10.61 -1.88 14.93
C THR A 53 10.74 -2.79 16.15
N ARG A 54 11.25 -2.29 17.28
CA ARG A 54 11.32 -3.04 18.54
C ARG A 54 9.93 -3.40 19.09
N LEU A 55 8.98 -2.47 19.04
CA LEU A 55 7.60 -2.69 19.46
C LEU A 55 6.97 -3.83 18.66
N LEU A 56 7.09 -3.77 17.33
CA LEU A 56 6.53 -4.77 16.42
C LEU A 56 7.22 -6.13 16.54
N ALA A 57 8.54 -6.15 16.74
CA ALA A 57 9.29 -7.37 17.02
C ALA A 57 8.83 -8.03 18.33
N SER A 58 8.52 -7.22 19.35
CA SER A 58 8.00 -7.71 20.63
C SER A 58 6.62 -8.32 20.45
N TYR A 59 5.71 -7.66 19.73
CA TYR A 59 4.41 -8.25 19.37
C TYR A 59 4.53 -9.58 18.63
N ALA A 60 5.43 -9.67 17.66
CA ALA A 60 5.67 -10.88 16.91
C ALA A 60 6.25 -12.03 17.76
N ALA A 61 6.92 -11.71 18.87
CA ALA A 61 7.47 -12.68 19.80
C ALA A 61 6.45 -13.19 20.83
N ILE A 62 5.37 -12.43 21.09
CA ILE A 62 4.31 -12.83 22.03
C ILE A 62 3.56 -14.08 21.55
N ASP A 63 3.15 -14.12 20.28
CA ASP A 63 2.32 -15.21 19.75
C ASP A 63 2.66 -15.48 18.28
N PRO A 64 2.94 -16.74 17.87
CA PRO A 64 3.25 -17.10 16.49
C PRO A 64 2.20 -16.65 15.46
N ARG A 65 0.92 -16.57 15.86
CA ARG A 65 -0.17 -16.12 14.99
C ARG A 65 -0.02 -14.65 14.58
N VAL A 66 0.65 -13.82 15.39
CA VAL A 66 0.96 -12.43 15.06
C VAL A 66 1.91 -12.35 13.86
N LYS A 67 2.92 -13.23 13.81
CA LYS A 67 3.82 -13.33 12.65
C LYS A 67 3.07 -13.75 11.38
N MET A 68 2.14 -14.68 11.50
CA MET A 68 1.35 -15.18 10.35
C MET A 68 0.34 -14.16 9.84
N LEU A 69 -0.30 -13.41 10.74
CA LEU A 69 -1.31 -12.42 10.38
C LEU A 69 -0.73 -11.06 10.00
N CYS A 70 0.58 -10.83 10.22
CA CYS A 70 1.35 -9.65 9.85
C CYS A 70 0.57 -8.32 9.95
N TYR A 71 0.78 -7.59 11.06
CA TYR A 71 0.35 -6.19 11.27
C TYR A 71 -1.13 -5.92 11.51
N VAL A 72 -1.75 -6.67 12.42
CA VAL A 72 -2.64 -6.00 13.36
C VAL A 72 -2.37 -6.63 14.72
N THR A 73 -2.07 -5.86 15.74
CA THR A 73 -2.02 -6.34 17.12
C THR A 73 -2.02 -5.13 18.02
N LYS A 74 -2.81 -5.21 19.09
CA LYS A 74 -2.98 -4.17 20.08
C LYS A 74 -2.83 -4.78 21.46
N VAL A 75 -1.60 -5.10 21.86
CA VAL A 75 -1.32 -5.81 23.13
C VAL A 75 -0.42 -4.96 24.05
N PHE A 76 -0.68 -3.68 24.31
CA PHE A 76 0.14 -3.01 25.37
C PHE A 76 -0.57 -1.98 26.23
N ALA A 77 -1.77 -1.54 25.85
CA ALA A 77 -2.43 -0.49 26.60
C ALA A 77 -2.90 -0.90 28.02
N LYS A 78 -3.03 -2.19 28.30
CA LYS A 78 -3.69 -2.73 29.50
C LYS A 78 -2.75 -3.38 30.52
N ILE A 79 -1.43 -3.40 30.28
CA ILE A 79 -0.45 -4.11 31.14
C ILE A 79 0.11 -3.19 32.25
N TYR A 80 -0.33 -1.94 32.30
CA TYR A 80 0.08 -1.00 33.34
C TYR A 80 -0.94 -0.92 34.47
N ASP A 81 -0.62 -1.61 35.57
CA ASP A 81 -1.30 -1.54 36.88
C ASP A 81 -0.66 -0.49 37.81
N GLU A 82 0.39 0.22 37.37
CA GLU A 82 1.04 1.27 38.15
C GLU A 82 0.47 2.66 37.82
N GLU A 83 0.31 3.52 38.85
CA GLU A 83 -0.27 4.88 38.73
C GLU A 83 0.46 5.78 37.72
N LYS A 84 1.74 5.49 37.38
CA LYS A 84 2.52 6.23 36.40
C LYS A 84 3.23 5.30 35.42
N LYS A 85 2.96 5.51 34.13
CA LYS A 85 3.72 4.86 33.05
C LYS A 85 5.14 5.43 33.00
N PRO A 86 6.18 4.61 32.78
CA PRO A 86 7.52 5.11 32.55
C PRO A 86 7.55 6.04 31.34
N GLU A 87 8.35 7.09 31.46
CA GLU A 87 8.56 8.07 30.41
C GLU A 87 9.96 7.89 29.84
N VAL A 88 10.02 7.35 28.62
CA VAL A 88 11.24 7.30 27.83
C VAL A 88 11.02 8.21 26.64
N LEU A 89 11.56 9.43 26.68
CA LEU A 89 11.30 10.44 25.65
C LEU A 89 12.34 10.39 24.54
N VAL A 90 11.87 10.26 23.30
CA VAL A 90 12.67 10.38 22.06
C VAL A 90 11.93 11.29 21.11
N ASP A 91 12.60 12.34 20.62
CA ASP A 91 12.01 13.38 19.77
C ASP A 91 10.70 13.99 20.33
N GLY A 92 10.59 14.09 21.66
CA GLY A 92 9.41 14.61 22.35
C GLY A 92 8.26 13.62 22.53
N TRP A 93 8.43 12.36 22.12
CA TRP A 93 7.43 11.31 22.25
C TRP A 93 7.84 10.26 23.28
N ASN A 94 6.89 9.80 24.09
CA ASN A 94 7.13 8.67 24.97
C ASN A 94 7.15 7.37 24.14
N VAL A 95 8.35 6.79 23.99
CA VAL A 95 8.59 5.56 23.23
C VAL A 95 8.58 4.31 24.11
N TYR A 96 8.19 4.45 25.38
CA TYR A 96 8.10 3.34 26.29
C TYR A 96 7.02 2.34 25.87
N PHE A 97 7.36 1.05 25.92
CA PHE A 97 6.43 -0.07 25.88
C PHE A 97 7.02 -1.23 26.71
N TYR A 98 6.19 -2.18 27.08
CA TYR A 98 6.63 -3.31 27.90
C TYR A 98 7.30 -4.37 27.01
N ASP A 99 8.61 -4.58 27.20
CA ASP A 99 9.41 -5.52 26.38
C ASP A 99 9.93 -6.74 27.14
N ASP A 100 9.63 -6.87 28.44
CA ASP A 100 9.96 -8.05 29.27
C ASP A 100 8.94 -9.18 29.04
N LEU A 101 9.11 -9.91 27.94
CA LEU A 101 8.18 -10.96 27.51
C LEU A 101 8.17 -12.18 28.45
N ASP A 102 9.25 -12.44 29.19
CA ASP A 102 9.34 -13.57 30.12
C ASP A 102 8.38 -13.39 31.31
N LYS A 103 8.24 -12.14 31.78
CA LYS A 103 7.29 -11.78 32.85
C LYS A 103 5.90 -11.41 32.35
N LEU A 104 5.67 -11.44 31.04
CA LEU A 104 4.37 -11.09 30.46
C LEU A 104 3.21 -11.97 30.97
N PRO A 105 3.35 -13.30 31.13
CA PRO A 105 2.25 -14.16 31.61
C PRO A 105 1.76 -13.82 33.02
N GLU A 106 2.61 -13.23 33.85
CA GLU A 106 2.24 -12.78 35.20
C GLU A 106 1.28 -11.58 35.17
N ARG A 107 1.45 -10.72 34.16
CA ARG A 107 0.70 -9.46 34.00
C ARG A 107 -0.45 -9.55 32.99
N TRP A 108 -0.42 -10.52 32.09
CA TRP A 108 -1.40 -10.66 31.02
C TRP A 108 -1.84 -12.12 30.85
N GLN A 109 -3.08 -12.39 31.27
CA GLN A 109 -3.64 -13.75 31.33
C GLN A 109 -4.71 -14.04 30.26
N GLN A 110 -4.94 -13.13 29.30
CA GLN A 110 -5.97 -13.37 28.28
C GLN A 110 -5.53 -14.41 27.25
N LYS A 111 -6.41 -15.38 26.98
CA LYS A 111 -6.13 -16.51 26.09
C LYS A 111 -7.16 -16.57 24.96
N ASN A 112 -6.71 -16.27 23.74
CA ASN A 112 -7.47 -16.54 22.52
C ASN A 112 -7.03 -17.88 22.00
N LEU A 113 -8.02 -18.72 21.71
CA LEU A 113 -7.80 -20.05 21.17
C LEU A 113 -8.24 -20.16 19.70
N GLU A 114 -8.58 -19.04 19.06
CA GLU A 114 -8.97 -19.04 17.66
C GLU A 114 -7.79 -19.38 16.75
N SER A 115 -8.09 -20.10 15.67
CA SER A 115 -7.10 -20.43 14.65
C SER A 115 -6.72 -19.19 13.84
N VAL A 116 -5.57 -19.24 13.15
CA VAL A 116 -5.13 -18.17 12.25
C VAL A 116 -6.19 -17.87 11.19
N GLY A 117 -6.86 -18.90 10.64
CA GLY A 117 -7.92 -18.72 9.65
C GLY A 117 -9.15 -17.98 10.20
N ALA A 118 -9.56 -18.30 11.43
CA ALA A 118 -10.65 -17.61 12.11
C ALA A 118 -10.30 -16.14 12.38
N LEU A 119 -9.07 -15.88 12.87
CA LEU A 119 -8.58 -14.53 13.10
C LEU A 119 -8.45 -13.70 11.81
N TRP A 120 -8.00 -14.32 10.71
CA TRP A 120 -7.90 -13.68 9.40
C TRP A 120 -9.28 -13.28 8.86
N LEU A 121 -10.25 -14.20 8.88
CA LEU A 121 -11.61 -13.89 8.47
C LEU A 121 -12.24 -12.84 9.39
N GLY A 122 -12.02 -12.95 10.70
CA GLY A 122 -12.47 -11.99 11.70
C GLY A 122 -11.91 -10.58 11.45
N LEU A 123 -10.66 -10.45 11.01
CA LEU A 123 -10.05 -9.17 10.62
C LEU A 123 -10.76 -8.56 9.41
N LEU A 124 -11.02 -9.37 8.38
CA LEU A 124 -11.73 -8.91 7.18
C LEU A 124 -13.15 -8.46 7.52
N GLN A 125 -13.87 -9.23 8.33
CA GLN A 125 -15.21 -8.87 8.83
C GLN A 125 -15.16 -7.59 9.68
N PHE A 126 -14.20 -7.49 10.60
CA PHE A 126 -14.06 -6.32 11.45
C PHE A 126 -13.91 -5.03 10.65
N TYR A 127 -12.99 -4.99 9.70
CA TYR A 127 -12.76 -3.80 8.88
C TYR A 127 -13.78 -3.59 7.75
N THR A 128 -14.77 -4.46 7.57
CA THR A 128 -15.82 -4.27 6.55
C THR A 128 -17.22 -4.09 7.14
N GLU A 129 -17.47 -4.60 8.35
CA GLU A 129 -18.79 -4.63 8.98
C GLU A 129 -18.83 -3.88 10.32
N THR A 130 -17.73 -3.88 11.07
CA THR A 130 -17.74 -3.52 12.49
C THR A 130 -17.07 -2.18 12.77
N PHE A 131 -15.88 -1.93 12.21
CA PHE A 131 -15.09 -0.74 12.51
C PHE A 131 -15.64 0.48 11.76
N ASP A 132 -16.10 1.48 12.50
CA ASP A 132 -16.50 2.77 11.92
C ASP A 132 -15.27 3.65 11.66
N PHE A 133 -14.82 3.64 10.40
CA PHE A 133 -13.73 4.47 9.89
C PHE A 133 -13.98 5.99 9.96
N ARG A 134 -15.24 6.44 9.99
CA ARG A 134 -15.54 7.87 10.09
C ARG A 134 -15.41 8.35 11.53
N GLU A 135 -15.81 7.52 12.47
CA GLU A 135 -15.85 7.88 13.88
C GLU A 135 -14.53 7.60 14.60
N HIS A 136 -13.83 6.51 14.25
CA HIS A 136 -12.70 6.01 15.03
C HIS A 136 -11.35 6.05 14.31
N VAL A 137 -10.30 6.23 15.11
CA VAL A 137 -8.89 6.13 14.72
C VAL A 137 -8.37 4.75 15.07
N ILE A 138 -7.69 4.11 14.12
CA ILE A 138 -6.95 2.88 14.37
C ILE A 138 -5.70 3.26 15.19
N SER A 139 -5.72 2.94 16.48
CA SER A 139 -4.60 3.17 17.41
C SER A 139 -4.30 1.91 18.21
N ILE A 140 -3.02 1.54 18.25
CA ILE A 140 -2.51 0.40 19.01
C ILE A 140 -1.92 0.79 20.38
N ARG A 141 -1.74 2.10 20.63
CA ARG A 141 -1.12 2.63 21.87
C ARG A 141 -2.02 2.51 23.09
N GLN A 142 -3.33 2.65 22.92
CA GLN A 142 -4.31 2.71 24.02
C GLN A 142 -5.51 1.83 23.75
N SER A 143 -6.09 1.13 24.73
CA SER A 143 -7.24 0.22 24.57
C SER A 143 -8.50 0.99 24.26
N ALA A 144 -8.75 2.08 25.01
CA ALA A 144 -9.86 2.99 24.82
C ALA A 144 -9.95 3.47 23.36
N ALA A 145 -11.17 3.44 22.83
CA ALA A 145 -11.46 3.94 21.50
C ALA A 145 -11.04 5.41 21.39
N LEU A 146 -10.39 5.75 20.27
CA LEU A 146 -9.95 7.09 19.97
C LEU A 146 -10.77 7.60 18.79
N THR A 147 -11.46 8.72 18.96
CA THR A 147 -12.32 9.25 17.89
C THR A 147 -11.55 10.16 16.94
N THR A 148 -11.96 10.19 15.67
CA THR A 148 -11.43 11.10 14.66
C THR A 148 -11.71 12.56 15.03
N PHE A 149 -12.83 12.81 15.71
CA PHE A 149 -13.20 14.14 16.23
C PHE A 149 -12.21 14.62 17.30
N ASN A 150 -11.91 13.81 18.32
CA ASN A 150 -10.95 14.18 19.36
C ASN A 150 -9.54 14.42 18.79
N LYS A 151 -9.18 13.67 17.75
CA LYS A 151 -7.91 13.87 17.01
C LYS A 151 -7.95 14.99 15.97
N GLN A 152 -9.13 15.54 15.68
CA GLN A 152 -9.34 16.49 14.57
C GLN A 152 -8.88 15.93 13.21
N TRP A 153 -8.96 14.60 13.02
CA TRP A 153 -8.53 13.89 11.83
C TRP A 153 -9.72 13.44 10.96
N THR A 154 -10.68 14.33 10.75
CA THR A 154 -11.95 14.04 10.06
C THR A 154 -11.86 14.07 8.53
N SER A 155 -10.71 14.46 7.97
CA SER A 155 -10.54 14.64 6.53
C SER A 155 -10.30 13.34 5.74
N LYS A 156 -9.92 12.26 6.42
CA LYS A 156 -9.61 10.96 5.82
C LYS A 156 -10.56 9.91 6.34
N TYR A 157 -10.86 8.92 5.48
CA TYR A 157 -11.68 7.78 5.87
C TYR A 157 -10.84 6.75 6.62
N ILE A 158 -9.70 6.32 6.05
CA ILE A 158 -8.77 5.45 6.78
C ILE A 158 -7.82 6.33 7.59
N VAL A 159 -7.91 6.24 8.92
CA VAL A 159 -7.11 7.01 9.87
C VAL A 159 -6.37 6.07 10.80
N ILE A 160 -5.05 6.10 10.77
CA ILE A 160 -4.18 5.20 11.54
C ILE A 160 -3.14 6.05 12.27
N GLU A 161 -3.16 6.02 13.59
CA GLU A 161 -2.20 6.71 14.46
C GLU A 161 -0.91 5.89 14.55
N ASP A 162 0.24 6.54 14.36
CA ASP A 162 1.53 5.97 14.75
C ASP A 162 1.60 5.80 16.29
N PRO A 163 2.10 4.67 16.80
CA PRO A 163 2.08 4.41 18.25
C PRO A 163 2.98 5.35 19.07
N PHE A 164 3.93 6.06 18.45
CA PHE A 164 4.80 7.02 19.12
C PHE A 164 4.63 8.45 18.58
N ASP A 165 4.74 8.69 17.26
CA ASP A 165 4.47 10.01 16.67
C ASP A 165 2.96 10.25 16.58
N LEU A 166 2.34 10.71 17.67
CA LEU A 166 0.88 10.82 17.77
C LEU A 166 0.26 11.88 16.84
N ASN A 167 1.10 12.68 16.17
CA ASN A 167 0.71 13.62 15.13
C ASN A 167 0.75 13.00 13.73
N HIS A 168 1.27 11.77 13.61
CA HIS A 168 1.40 11.08 12.34
C HIS A 168 0.22 10.17 12.05
N ASN A 169 -0.63 10.62 11.13
CA ASN A 169 -1.63 9.77 10.49
C ASN A 169 -1.03 9.05 9.28
N LEU A 170 -0.87 7.72 9.34
CA LEU A 170 -0.34 6.90 8.25
C LEU A 170 -1.29 6.87 7.02
N GLY A 171 -2.58 7.11 7.23
CA GLY A 171 -3.60 7.22 6.17
C GLY A 171 -3.64 8.58 5.46
N ALA A 172 -2.87 9.59 5.90
CA ALA A 172 -2.94 10.95 5.37
C ALA A 172 -2.64 11.05 3.86
N GLY A 173 -1.78 10.14 3.34
CA GLY A 173 -1.41 10.07 1.94
C GLY A 173 -2.49 9.53 1.00
N LEU A 174 -3.54 8.89 1.54
CA LEU A 174 -4.55 8.21 0.73
C LEU A 174 -5.47 9.21 0.00
N SER A 175 -5.74 8.90 -1.27
CA SER A 175 -6.74 9.58 -2.10
C SER A 175 -8.09 8.85 -1.96
N ARG A 176 -9.20 9.53 -2.26
CA ARG A 176 -10.53 8.90 -2.25
C ARG A 176 -10.61 7.66 -3.15
N ARG A 177 -10.01 7.73 -4.35
CA ARG A 177 -9.96 6.60 -5.29
C ARG A 177 -9.16 5.43 -4.73
N MET A 178 -8.02 5.69 -4.10
CA MET A 178 -7.22 4.64 -3.45
C MET A 178 -7.94 4.05 -2.25
N THR A 179 -8.59 4.87 -1.42
CA THR A 179 -9.41 4.38 -0.31
C THR A 179 -10.51 3.44 -0.78
N ASN A 180 -11.26 3.83 -1.83
CA ASN A 180 -12.32 2.97 -2.37
C ASN A 180 -11.74 1.65 -2.90
N PHE A 181 -10.59 1.70 -3.58
CA PHE A 181 -9.89 0.52 -4.07
C PHE A 181 -9.50 -0.44 -2.93
N ILE A 182 -8.89 0.09 -1.86
CA ILE A 182 -8.52 -0.69 -0.67
C ILE A 182 -9.75 -1.31 -0.03
N MET A 183 -10.80 -0.53 0.25
CA MET A 183 -12.01 -1.06 0.91
C MET A 183 -12.70 -2.12 0.07
N LYS A 184 -12.72 -1.95 -1.25
CA LYS A 184 -13.30 -2.93 -2.17
C LYS A 184 -12.51 -4.25 -2.15
N ALA A 185 -11.17 -4.19 -2.12
CA ALA A 185 -10.33 -5.37 -1.97
C ALA A 185 -10.60 -6.11 -0.64
N PHE A 186 -10.82 -5.39 0.48
CA PHE A 186 -11.20 -5.99 1.75
C PHE A 186 -12.58 -6.66 1.70
N ILE A 187 -13.58 -6.02 1.08
CA ILE A 187 -14.94 -6.58 0.90
C ILE A 187 -14.89 -7.86 0.04
N ASN A 188 -14.16 -7.82 -1.06
CA ASN A 188 -13.99 -8.98 -1.95
C ASN A 188 -13.22 -10.09 -1.23
N GLY A 189 -12.14 -9.75 -0.53
CA GLY A 189 -11.38 -10.69 0.31
C GLY A 189 -12.29 -11.38 1.33
N ARG A 190 -13.10 -10.62 2.08
CA ARG A 190 -14.08 -11.19 3.02
C ARG A 190 -15.00 -12.20 2.31
N SER A 191 -15.51 -11.85 1.14
CA SER A 191 -16.39 -12.74 0.37
C SER A 191 -15.68 -14.06 -0.01
N VAL A 192 -14.44 -13.97 -0.52
CA VAL A 192 -13.64 -15.14 -0.93
C VAL A 192 -13.28 -16.02 0.27
N PHE A 193 -12.70 -15.45 1.32
CA PHE A 193 -12.27 -16.19 2.51
C PHE A 193 -13.43 -16.66 3.40
N GLY A 194 -14.59 -16.00 3.33
CA GLY A 194 -15.81 -16.40 4.05
C GLY A 194 -16.64 -17.45 3.33
N THR A 195 -16.36 -17.73 2.05
CA THR A 195 -17.10 -18.73 1.27
C THR A 195 -16.51 -20.11 1.48
N THR A 196 -17.33 -21.07 1.91
CA THR A 196 -16.90 -22.47 2.01
C THR A 196 -16.66 -23.07 0.63
N VAL A 197 -15.43 -23.51 0.35
CA VAL A 197 -15.06 -24.18 -0.90
C VAL A 197 -15.15 -25.69 -0.72
N LYS A 198 -16.05 -26.34 -1.44
CA LYS A 198 -16.18 -27.82 -1.42
C LYS A 198 -15.17 -28.51 -2.34
N ALA A 199 -14.87 -27.88 -3.47
CA ALA A 199 -13.83 -28.27 -4.42
C ALA A 199 -13.34 -27.02 -5.15
N TYR A 200 -12.04 -26.94 -5.44
CA TYR A 200 -11.49 -25.84 -6.21
C TYR A 200 -11.87 -25.99 -7.68
N PRO A 201 -12.24 -24.89 -8.36
CA PRO A 201 -12.44 -24.91 -9.80
C PRO A 201 -11.18 -25.41 -10.53
N PRO A 202 -11.32 -26.14 -11.66
CA PRO A 202 -10.18 -26.74 -12.36
C PRO A 202 -9.23 -25.70 -12.96
N GLU A 203 -9.66 -24.44 -13.07
CA GLU A 203 -8.82 -23.34 -13.53
C GLU A 203 -7.72 -22.96 -12.52
N TYR A 204 -7.87 -23.33 -11.24
CA TYR A 204 -6.90 -23.02 -10.20
C TYR A 204 -5.99 -24.21 -9.91
N THR A 205 -4.68 -23.97 -9.95
CA THR A 205 -3.67 -25.02 -9.70
C THR A 205 -3.35 -25.18 -8.22
N SER A 206 -3.67 -24.17 -7.39
CA SER A 206 -3.43 -24.19 -5.96
C SER A 206 -4.47 -23.38 -5.18
N PRO A 207 -4.69 -23.70 -3.88
CA PRO A 207 -5.51 -22.87 -3.00
C PRO A 207 -5.02 -21.42 -2.92
N MET A 208 -3.70 -21.19 -2.97
CA MET A 208 -3.12 -19.85 -2.93
C MET A 208 -3.56 -19.00 -4.13
N GLU A 209 -3.55 -19.60 -5.33
CA GLU A 209 -4.01 -18.93 -6.54
C GLU A 209 -5.50 -18.57 -6.45
N PHE A 210 -6.33 -19.46 -5.91
CA PHE A 210 -7.76 -19.22 -5.70
C PHE A 210 -8.03 -18.08 -4.70
N PHE A 211 -7.42 -18.13 -3.52
CA PHE A 211 -7.70 -17.17 -2.44
C PHE A 211 -7.12 -15.78 -2.70
N PHE A 212 -6.04 -15.70 -3.47
CA PHE A 212 -5.32 -14.46 -3.75
C PHE A 212 -5.38 -14.03 -5.21
N ASP A 213 -6.39 -14.50 -5.95
CA ASP A 213 -6.64 -14.11 -7.34
C ASP A 213 -6.89 -12.59 -7.45
N PRO A 214 -5.98 -11.82 -8.10
CA PRO A 214 -6.17 -10.38 -8.27
C PRO A 214 -7.41 -10.04 -9.09
N GLU A 215 -7.79 -10.87 -10.06
CA GLU A 215 -8.99 -10.64 -10.89
C GLU A 215 -10.26 -10.70 -10.05
N VAL A 216 -10.27 -11.50 -8.98
CA VAL A 216 -11.40 -11.58 -8.04
C VAL A 216 -11.30 -10.49 -6.97
N LEU A 217 -10.12 -10.33 -6.35
CA LEU A 217 -9.94 -9.39 -5.24
C LEU A 217 -10.08 -7.93 -5.69
N THR A 218 -9.62 -7.58 -6.89
CA THR A 218 -9.65 -6.20 -7.41
C THR A 218 -10.53 -6.03 -8.64
N GLU A 219 -11.29 -7.04 -9.05
CA GLU A 219 -12.13 -7.02 -10.26
C GLU A 219 -11.33 -6.66 -11.53
N GLY A 220 -10.11 -7.16 -11.63
CA GLY A 220 -9.16 -6.86 -12.72
C GLY A 220 -8.71 -5.40 -12.77
N GLN A 221 -9.09 -4.58 -11.79
CA GLN A 221 -8.70 -3.17 -11.75
C GLN A 221 -7.28 -3.02 -11.20
N LEU A 222 -6.50 -2.16 -11.84
CA LEU A 222 -5.20 -1.73 -11.34
C LEU A 222 -5.37 -0.67 -10.24
N ALA A 223 -4.46 -0.70 -9.27
CA ALA A 223 -4.44 0.29 -8.20
C ALA A 223 -4.31 1.72 -8.75
N PRO A 224 -5.12 2.69 -8.27
CA PRO A 224 -5.08 4.07 -8.77
C PRO A 224 -3.69 4.71 -8.62
N ASN A 225 -3.16 5.29 -9.68
CA ASN A 225 -1.81 5.87 -9.71
C ASN A 225 -1.80 7.39 -9.96
N ASP A 226 -2.91 8.09 -9.71
CA ASP A 226 -3.09 9.50 -10.12
C ASP A 226 -2.12 10.49 -9.48
N ARG A 227 -1.57 10.15 -8.30
CA ARG A 227 -0.59 10.97 -7.58
C ARG A 227 0.85 10.62 -7.94
N CYS A 228 1.05 9.60 -8.76
CA CYS A 228 2.36 9.11 -9.15
C CYS A 228 2.91 9.88 -10.34
N CYS A 229 4.22 10.05 -10.39
CA CYS A 229 4.93 10.58 -11.55
C CYS A 229 4.72 9.66 -12.76
N ARG A 230 4.27 10.22 -13.90
CA ARG A 230 3.98 9.46 -15.13
C ARG A 230 5.20 8.80 -15.78
N ILE A 231 6.41 9.16 -15.35
CA ILE A 231 7.66 8.61 -15.90
C ILE A 231 8.13 7.38 -15.10
N CYS A 232 7.96 7.36 -13.77
CA CYS A 232 8.49 6.28 -12.93
C CYS A 232 7.47 5.61 -12.00
N GLY A 233 6.22 6.07 -12.00
CA GLY A 233 5.16 5.53 -11.15
C GLY A 233 5.31 5.81 -9.65
N LYS A 234 6.27 6.66 -9.22
CA LYS A 234 6.48 7.00 -7.80
C LYS A 234 5.94 8.39 -7.45
N ILE A 235 5.48 8.56 -6.21
CA ILE A 235 4.99 9.84 -5.67
C ILE A 235 6.15 10.77 -5.23
N GLY A 236 5.84 12.03 -4.90
CA GLY A 236 6.74 12.93 -4.15
C GLY A 236 7.71 13.79 -4.98
N HIS A 237 7.56 13.85 -6.30
CA HIS A 237 8.37 14.71 -7.18
C HIS A 237 7.62 15.12 -8.44
N PHE A 238 7.99 16.26 -9.04
CA PHE A 238 7.50 16.67 -10.35
C PHE A 238 8.21 15.89 -11.46
N MET A 239 7.58 15.75 -12.63
CA MET A 239 8.16 15.03 -13.78
C MET A 239 9.54 15.58 -14.20
N LYS A 240 9.76 16.89 -14.06
CA LYS A 240 11.06 17.53 -14.35
C LYS A 240 12.20 17.03 -13.46
N ASP A 241 11.86 16.64 -12.23
CA ASP A 241 12.78 16.18 -11.19
C ASP A 241 12.87 14.64 -11.14
N CYS A 242 12.21 13.95 -12.08
CA CYS A 242 12.16 12.48 -12.08
C CYS A 242 13.56 11.87 -12.33
N PRO A 243 14.05 10.98 -11.44
CA PRO A 243 15.34 10.31 -11.61
C PRO A 243 15.45 9.50 -12.91
N MET A 244 14.35 8.87 -13.33
CA MET A 244 14.30 8.10 -14.57
C MET A 244 14.36 8.98 -15.83
N ARG A 245 13.91 10.25 -15.74
CA ARG A 245 14.01 11.21 -16.84
C ARG A 245 15.46 11.58 -17.14
N ARG A 246 16.29 11.78 -16.10
CA ARG A 246 17.72 12.06 -16.25
C ARG A 246 18.48 10.90 -16.90
N LYS A 247 18.20 9.66 -16.48
CA LYS A 247 18.81 8.46 -17.08
C LYS A 247 18.45 8.31 -18.57
N SER A 248 17.19 8.54 -18.93
CA SER A 248 16.76 8.48 -20.34
C SER A 248 17.45 9.55 -21.20
N ARG A 249 17.59 10.78 -20.69
CA ARG A 249 18.30 11.86 -21.40
C ARG A 249 19.80 11.56 -21.55
N GLN A 250 20.45 11.08 -20.50
CA GLN A 250 21.88 10.70 -20.56
C GLN A 250 22.12 9.56 -21.55
N ARG A 251 21.22 8.58 -21.62
CA ARG A 251 21.30 7.49 -22.60
C ARG A 251 21.19 8.02 -24.03
N ARG A 252 20.23 8.91 -24.31
CA ARG A 252 20.07 9.56 -25.63
C ARG A 252 21.30 10.38 -26.00
N GLU A 253 21.82 11.22 -25.10
CA GLU A 253 23.02 12.02 -25.35
C GLU A 253 24.28 11.14 -25.59
N GLN A 254 24.32 9.93 -25.02
CA GLN A 254 25.40 8.97 -25.20
C GLN A 254 25.26 8.20 -26.53
N GLU A 255 24.04 7.87 -26.94
CA GLU A 255 23.71 7.32 -28.26
C GLU A 255 24.00 8.34 -29.36
N ASP A 256 23.56 9.59 -29.24
CA ASP A 256 23.84 10.69 -30.18
C ASP A 256 25.35 10.94 -30.33
N ARG A 257 26.12 10.88 -29.22
CA ARG A 257 27.59 10.99 -29.28
C ARG A 257 28.25 9.78 -29.93
N ALA A 258 27.70 8.58 -29.77
CA ALA A 258 28.21 7.37 -30.39
C ALA A 258 27.87 7.29 -31.88
N GLU A 259 26.76 7.87 -32.30
CA GLU A 259 26.36 8.05 -33.70
C GLU A 259 27.21 9.14 -34.35
N GLY A 260 27.37 10.31 -33.72
CA GLY A 260 28.27 11.35 -34.22
C GLY A 260 29.74 10.89 -34.30
N ARG A 261 30.19 9.97 -33.43
CA ARG A 261 31.55 9.41 -33.54
C ARG A 261 31.70 8.42 -34.70
N ARG A 262 30.61 7.77 -35.13
CA ARG A 262 30.58 6.91 -36.32
C ARG A 262 30.62 7.74 -37.60
N ASP A 263 29.86 8.83 -37.65
CA ASP A 263 29.92 9.80 -38.77
C ASP A 263 31.33 10.39 -38.97
N TRP A 264 32.03 10.72 -37.88
CA TRP A 264 33.42 11.21 -37.95
C TRP A 264 34.44 10.14 -38.35
N ALA A 265 34.14 8.85 -38.15
CA ALA A 265 35.00 7.75 -38.57
C ALA A 265 34.78 7.35 -40.04
N GLU A 266 33.60 7.65 -40.61
CA GLU A 266 33.21 7.25 -41.97
C GLU A 266 33.27 8.39 -43.02
N GLY A 267 33.55 9.65 -42.64
CA GLY A 267 33.44 10.78 -43.57
C GLY A 267 34.53 11.85 -43.48
N GLY A 268 35.64 11.65 -44.20
CA GLY A 268 36.52 12.73 -44.61
C GLY A 268 35.95 13.47 -45.83
N ARG A 269 35.65 14.77 -45.66
CA ARG A 269 35.38 15.80 -46.69
C ARG A 269 34.14 15.59 -47.59
N GLU A 270 33.12 16.42 -47.38
CA GLU A 270 32.78 17.50 -48.32
C GLU A 270 31.71 18.43 -47.75
N HIS A 271 32.02 19.73 -47.81
CA HIS A 271 31.14 20.81 -47.40
C HIS A 271 30.17 21.09 -48.56
N ARG A 272 28.90 20.68 -48.48
CA ARG A 272 27.83 21.22 -49.32
C ARG A 272 26.73 21.85 -48.48
N GLN A 273 26.36 23.04 -48.92
CA GLN A 273 25.48 23.99 -48.28
C GLN A 273 24.04 23.46 -48.20
N GLY A 274 23.41 23.67 -47.04
CA GLY A 274 22.03 24.14 -46.95
C GLY A 274 20.94 23.27 -47.57
N GLU A 275 20.65 22.11 -46.97
CA GLU A 275 19.29 21.58 -46.94
C GLU A 275 18.94 21.16 -45.52
N TYR A 276 17.84 21.73 -45.02
CA TYR A 276 17.30 21.51 -43.69
C TYR A 276 16.77 20.07 -43.63
N TRP A 277 17.59 19.13 -43.21
CA TRP A 277 17.18 17.75 -42.93
C TRP A 277 16.10 17.77 -41.85
N ARG A 278 14.82 17.75 -42.27
CA ARG A 278 13.71 17.42 -41.38
C ARG A 278 13.95 16.01 -40.85
N ARG A 279 14.06 15.89 -39.52
CA ARG A 279 14.02 14.62 -38.78
C ARG A 279 12.87 13.75 -39.32
N PRO A 280 13.03 12.41 -39.42
CA PRO A 280 11.90 11.52 -39.62
C PRO A 280 10.92 11.75 -38.46
N GLU A 281 9.73 12.27 -38.76
CA GLU A 281 8.66 12.39 -37.77
C GLU A 281 8.36 10.98 -37.25
N GLU A 282 8.67 10.73 -35.97
CA GLU A 282 8.20 9.55 -35.25
C GLU A 282 6.69 9.43 -35.52
N LYS A 283 6.31 8.43 -36.32
CA LYS A 283 4.94 8.19 -36.78
C LYS A 283 4.01 8.14 -35.56
N ARG A 284 3.34 9.24 -35.26
CA ARG A 284 2.36 9.32 -34.16
C ARG A 284 1.19 8.41 -34.49
N CYS A 285 1.10 7.28 -33.81
CA CYS A 285 -0.08 6.44 -33.83
C CYS A 285 -1.19 7.06 -32.95
N CYS A 286 -2.44 6.80 -33.30
CA CYS A 286 -3.59 7.14 -32.50
C CYS A 286 -3.53 6.41 -31.15
N PHE A 287 -3.38 7.16 -30.05
CA PHE A 287 -3.24 6.60 -28.70
C PHE A 287 -4.47 5.84 -28.16
N LEU A 288 -5.58 5.79 -28.90
CA LEU A 288 -6.79 5.05 -28.53
C LEU A 288 -6.84 3.65 -29.17
N CYS A 289 -6.41 3.52 -30.43
CA CYS A 289 -6.52 2.26 -31.18
C CYS A 289 -5.18 1.76 -31.76
N GLY A 290 -4.10 2.52 -31.63
CA GLY A 290 -2.79 2.18 -32.17
C GLY A 290 -2.62 2.38 -33.68
N SER A 291 -3.65 2.83 -34.41
CA SER A 291 -3.58 3.05 -35.87
C SER A 291 -2.65 4.21 -36.25
N HIS A 292 -1.89 4.05 -37.33
CA HIS A 292 -1.04 5.10 -37.89
C HIS A 292 -1.77 6.00 -38.93
N SER A 293 -3.04 5.71 -39.22
CA SER A 293 -3.77 6.37 -40.32
C SER A 293 -4.53 7.63 -39.90
N HIS A 294 -4.66 7.91 -38.60
CA HIS A 294 -5.40 9.06 -38.08
C HIS A 294 -4.88 9.49 -36.70
N ILE A 295 -5.23 10.71 -36.28
CA ILE A 295 -4.91 11.22 -34.93
C ILE A 295 -6.11 11.04 -33.98
N LYS A 296 -5.88 11.15 -32.66
CA LYS A 296 -6.87 10.88 -31.61
C LYS A 296 -8.27 11.47 -31.86
N LYS A 297 -8.35 12.70 -32.40
CA LYS A 297 -9.62 13.41 -32.60
C LYS A 297 -10.48 12.79 -33.73
N ASP A 298 -9.85 12.10 -34.66
CA ASP A 298 -10.45 11.53 -35.88
C ASP A 298 -10.60 10.00 -35.76
N CYS A 299 -10.41 9.46 -34.55
CA CYS A 299 -10.50 8.02 -34.29
C CYS A 299 -11.97 7.58 -34.17
N PRO A 300 -12.41 6.50 -34.84
CA PRO A 300 -13.76 5.96 -34.69
C PRO A 300 -14.13 5.58 -33.25
N GLN A 301 -13.12 5.37 -32.40
CA GLN A 301 -13.27 5.05 -30.97
C GLN A 301 -13.25 6.30 -30.06
N TYR A 302 -13.07 7.50 -30.62
CA TYR A 302 -13.02 8.74 -29.87
C TYR A 302 -14.44 9.23 -29.52
N ARG A 303 -14.82 9.15 -28.25
CA ARG A 303 -16.03 9.82 -27.73
C ARG A 303 -15.64 11.11 -27.01
N GLY A 304 -15.94 12.25 -27.63
CA GLY A 304 -15.83 13.58 -27.01
C GLY A 304 -16.93 13.84 -25.97
N PRO A 305 -16.88 14.98 -25.25
CA PRO A 305 -17.85 15.28 -24.20
C PRO A 305 -19.22 15.70 -24.78
N ALA A 306 -20.20 14.79 -24.59
CA ALA A 306 -21.66 14.91 -24.49
C ALA A 306 -22.50 15.68 -25.56
N GLY A 307 -23.38 14.93 -26.23
CA GLY A 307 -24.60 15.41 -26.89
C GLY A 307 -25.42 14.28 -27.55
N ALA A 308 -26.46 13.79 -26.84
CA ALA A 308 -27.69 13.09 -27.27
C ALA A 308 -27.67 11.82 -28.19
N PHE A 309 -28.35 10.76 -27.69
CA PHE A 309 -29.10 9.63 -28.34
C PHE A 309 -28.62 9.07 -29.70
N SER A 310 -28.41 7.77 -29.93
CA SER A 310 -29.35 6.64 -29.75
C SER A 310 -28.70 5.27 -30.08
N SER A 311 -29.33 4.19 -29.58
CA SER A 311 -29.30 2.76 -30.00
C SER A 311 -28.01 1.93 -29.99
N SER A 312 -28.02 0.89 -29.14
CA SER A 312 -27.19 -0.32 -29.15
C SER A 312 -27.45 -1.20 -30.40
N PRO A 313 -26.59 -2.20 -30.67
CA PRO A 313 -26.98 -3.56 -30.31
C PRO A 313 -25.94 -4.36 -29.50
N SER A 314 -26.51 -5.34 -28.80
CA SER A 314 -26.02 -6.29 -27.82
C SER A 314 -24.95 -7.29 -28.29
N THR A 315 -24.06 -7.66 -27.37
CA THR A 315 -23.47 -9.01 -27.28
C THR A 315 -23.58 -9.53 -25.85
N SER A 316 -24.73 -10.14 -25.59
CA SER A 316 -24.98 -11.04 -24.47
C SER A 316 -24.48 -12.44 -24.83
N HIS A 317 -23.38 -12.90 -24.25
CA HIS A 317 -23.22 -14.31 -23.89
C HIS A 317 -22.09 -14.47 -22.86
N MET A 318 -22.33 -15.34 -21.88
CA MET A 318 -21.48 -15.70 -20.73
C MET A 318 -21.67 -14.89 -19.43
N ARG A 319 -22.92 -14.51 -19.11
CA ARG A 319 -23.35 -14.37 -17.70
C ARG A 319 -24.65 -15.10 -17.51
N ASN A 320 -24.57 -16.32 -16.97
CA ASN A 320 -25.61 -16.99 -16.21
C ASN A 320 -25.04 -18.30 -15.70
N LEU A 321 -24.55 -18.30 -14.47
CA LEU A 321 -24.44 -19.47 -13.58
C LEU A 321 -23.86 -19.03 -12.23
N ARG A 322 -24.52 -18.09 -11.55
CA ARG A 322 -24.33 -17.90 -10.09
C ARG A 322 -25.43 -17.05 -9.46
N GLU A 323 -26.68 -17.39 -9.74
CA GLU A 323 -27.81 -16.87 -8.98
C GLU A 323 -28.94 -17.90 -9.07
N ARG A 324 -28.97 -18.83 -8.11
CA ARG A 324 -30.19 -19.44 -7.55
C ARG A 324 -29.80 -20.46 -6.49
N LYS A 325 -30.54 -20.38 -5.38
CA LYS A 325 -30.47 -21.17 -4.14
C LYS A 325 -29.42 -20.69 -3.14
N THR A 326 -29.86 -19.76 -2.29
CA THR A 326 -30.05 -20.04 -0.85
C THR A 326 -30.90 -18.92 -0.25
N GLY A 327 -32.15 -19.25 0.11
CA GLY A 327 -32.88 -18.46 1.10
C GLY A 327 -32.17 -18.65 2.43
N MET A 328 -31.67 -17.56 3.02
CA MET A 328 -31.16 -17.57 4.39
C MET A 328 -32.10 -16.78 5.27
N ILE A 329 -32.56 -17.49 6.30
CA ILE A 329 -33.41 -17.03 7.39
C ILE A 329 -32.69 -15.92 8.14
N ASN A 330 -33.37 -14.78 8.26
CA ASN A 330 -32.89 -13.59 8.94
C ASN A 330 -33.01 -13.80 10.46
N THR A 331 -31.94 -14.24 11.13
CA THR A 331 -31.86 -14.19 12.59
C THR A 331 -31.07 -12.94 12.99
N ARG A 332 -31.82 -11.88 13.32
CA ARG A 332 -31.28 -10.71 14.02
C ARG A 332 -30.74 -11.18 15.36
N THR A 333 -29.43 -11.18 15.52
CA THR A 333 -28.79 -11.20 16.84
C THR A 333 -28.48 -9.75 17.19
N ASN A 334 -29.13 -9.24 18.25
CA ASN A 334 -28.82 -7.95 18.84
C ASN A 334 -27.38 -8.01 19.35
N ILE A 335 -26.49 -7.19 18.77
CA ILE A 335 -25.14 -6.99 19.26
C ILE A 335 -25.19 -5.77 20.17
N ASP A 336 -24.99 -6.00 21.46
CA ASP A 336 -24.90 -4.97 22.49
C ASP A 336 -23.67 -4.06 22.23
N MET A 337 -23.89 -2.75 22.25
CA MET A 337 -23.02 -1.71 21.68
C MET A 337 -22.00 -1.11 22.68
N HIS A 338 -21.63 -1.81 23.75
CA HIS A 338 -20.80 -1.21 24.81
C HIS A 338 -19.33 -1.67 24.91
N SER A 339 -18.80 -2.40 23.93
CA SER A 339 -17.38 -2.78 23.95
C SER A 339 -16.77 -3.00 22.58
N GLN A 340 -16.07 -2.00 22.03
CA GLN A 340 -15.19 -2.15 20.88
C GLN A 340 -13.86 -1.41 21.06
N PRO A 341 -12.73 -2.10 20.83
CA PRO A 341 -11.67 -1.47 20.02
C PRO A 341 -10.86 -2.44 19.14
N VAL A 342 -10.71 -2.08 17.85
CA VAL A 342 -9.58 -2.37 16.94
C VAL A 342 -8.97 -3.78 17.01
N LEU A 343 -9.42 -4.68 16.13
CA LEU A 343 -9.09 -6.11 16.12
C LEU A 343 -7.74 -6.44 15.45
N ILE A 344 -6.74 -6.77 16.28
CA ILE A 344 -6.38 -8.19 16.51
C ILE A 344 -6.45 -8.54 18.02
N LEU A 345 -7.08 -7.70 18.86
CA LEU A 345 -7.31 -8.04 20.28
C LEU A 345 -8.73 -8.04 20.83
N VAL A 346 -9.75 -7.82 19.99
CA VAL A 346 -11.14 -8.18 20.34
C VAL A 346 -11.44 -9.68 20.17
N CYS A 347 -10.62 -10.45 19.44
CA CYS A 347 -10.74 -11.91 19.41
C CYS A 347 -10.18 -12.52 20.70
N LEU A 348 -9.19 -11.88 21.34
CA LEU A 348 -8.64 -12.24 22.66
C LEU A 348 -9.59 -12.10 23.87
N SER A 349 -10.85 -11.73 23.65
CA SER A 349 -11.85 -11.54 24.70
C SER A 349 -13.24 -12.16 24.40
N ARG A 350 -13.39 -13.08 23.44
CA ARG A 350 -14.65 -13.83 23.32
C ARG A 350 -14.64 -15.07 24.23
N THR A 351 -14.89 -14.83 25.51
CA THR A 351 -15.48 -15.84 26.41
C THR A 351 -16.88 -15.38 26.77
N HIS A 352 -17.85 -16.27 26.56
CA HIS A 352 -19.23 -16.14 27.00
C HIS A 352 -19.32 -15.59 28.44
N HIS A 353 -19.89 -14.40 28.60
CA HIS A 353 -20.60 -14.06 29.83
C HIS A 353 -22.08 -13.87 29.47
N ASN A 354 -22.78 -15.00 29.46
CA ASN A 354 -24.12 -15.06 30.01
C ASN A 354 -23.97 -15.42 31.50
N LEU A 355 -24.81 -14.79 32.31
CA LEU A 355 -25.23 -15.12 33.69
C LEU A 355 -24.72 -14.16 34.79
N PHE A 356 -25.69 -13.33 35.17
CA PHE A 356 -25.92 -12.50 36.37
C PHE A 356 -25.33 -11.09 36.42
#